data_AF-A0A973CN22-F1
#
_entry.id   AF-A0A973CN22-F1
#
_cell.length_a   1.000
_cell.length_b   1.000
_cell.length_c   1.000
_cell.angle_alpha   90.00
_cell.angle_beta   90.00
_cell.angle_gamma   90.00
#
_symmetry.space_group_name_H-M   'P 1'
#
loop_
_entity.id
_entity.type
_entity.pdbx_description
1 polymer ?
#
loop_
_entity_poly.entity_id
_entity_poly.type
_entity_poly.pdbx_seq_one_letter_code
_entity_poly.pdbx_strand_id
1 'polypeptide(L)'
;MTKEKQLSILGYIMHLTHYDPVWIDRKKSETPFDLDMAYEALDLMAAGGLNTLGIDIEDGVRFSTHPELTRHYSSSMDILAKLVERGRSLGFEIIPKFNFSKSAHHQHDLWLSPHHVLDDTSDYFDIAFEVIDEALDICKPERFLHVCMDEDTHRSDRAYTEAIFELHRRCKNRNLKSIVWNDSTCLSTHMLECTQKTIYAEDHIPKDVVQIPWTYGAVTFSNVERIKQIIAKGFETWIAPGSSPGYVARWRKIALEIGMKGMILTAWQPMNRKYQDSILNGLKNLAPLYSGQQEVDPSPMEDDRSSVHIDMKIGDSQGYDGLITAPNTLTDERLEESFVLPPNVYIRNWMLLGPFFFDPAHYEGDEQQTVIDEEVFVGGKPELLNSGNEGDEIFGCTWKPYQAQKTCKEQQWLDLNQFYDGDDYSVVYLQAHIYAPRNISEANLYYGSDDYARVWLNGKEIGRYNKCTRACAQDADHVSGINFHKGWNVITFKCIKIVAGWSMMLRIADEENNAILVESPNMDG
;
A
#
# COMPACT_ATOMS: atom_id res chain seq x y z
N MET A 1 25.89 -33.09 -0.22
CA MET A 1 24.60 -32.80 -0.85
C MET A 1 23.99 -31.62 -0.14
N THR A 2 24.14 -30.41 -0.70
CA THR A 2 23.38 -29.24 -0.27
C THR A 2 21.90 -29.55 -0.51
N LYS A 3 21.09 -29.56 0.55
CA LYS A 3 19.63 -29.65 0.43
C LYS A 3 19.20 -28.49 -0.49
N GLU A 4 18.54 -28.79 -1.62
CA GLU A 4 17.94 -27.75 -2.43
C GLU A 4 17.05 -26.88 -1.53
N LYS A 5 17.19 -25.56 -1.65
CA LYS A 5 16.31 -24.64 -0.93
C LYS A 5 14.89 -24.88 -1.45
N GLN A 6 13.96 -25.11 -0.54
CA GLN A 6 12.56 -25.35 -0.87
C GLN A 6 11.68 -24.51 0.05
N LEU A 7 10.59 -23.97 -0.51
CA LEU A 7 9.52 -23.34 0.26
C LEU A 7 8.67 -24.44 0.89
N SER A 8 8.44 -24.35 2.20
CA SER A 8 7.67 -25.34 2.95
C SER A 8 6.17 -25.05 2.93
N ILE A 9 5.78 -23.79 2.75
CA ILE A 9 4.40 -23.33 2.78
C ILE A 9 4.04 -22.79 1.40
N LEU A 10 3.17 -23.50 0.68
CA LEU A 10 2.65 -23.10 -0.62
C LEU A 10 1.14 -23.10 -0.50
N GLY A 11 0.58 -21.91 -0.23
CA GLY A 11 -0.80 -21.79 0.19
C GLY A 11 -1.70 -21.02 -0.76
N TYR A 12 -2.99 -21.22 -0.58
CA TYR A 12 -4.05 -20.36 -1.11
C TYR A 12 -5.03 -20.05 0.03
N ILE A 13 -5.50 -18.81 0.11
CA ILE A 13 -6.57 -18.43 1.04
C ILE A 13 -7.91 -18.50 0.31
N MET A 14 -8.76 -19.42 0.77
CA MET A 14 -10.13 -19.60 0.31
C MET A 14 -11.07 -18.85 1.25
N HIS A 15 -11.94 -18.02 0.68
CA HIS A 15 -12.88 -17.20 1.45
C HIS A 15 -14.27 -17.82 1.47
N LEU A 16 -14.79 -18.11 2.67
CA LEU A 16 -16.21 -18.43 2.86
C LEU A 16 -17.04 -17.17 2.69
N THR A 17 -16.51 -16.07 3.20
CA THR A 17 -16.93 -14.70 2.94
C THR A 17 -15.69 -13.80 3.08
N HIS A 18 -15.81 -12.53 2.74
CA HIS A 18 -14.70 -11.58 2.88
C HIS A 18 -15.20 -10.16 3.18
N TYR A 19 -14.48 -9.43 4.03
CA TYR A 19 -14.68 -8.00 4.26
C TYR A 19 -13.47 -7.21 3.79
N ASP A 20 -13.70 -6.22 2.93
CA ASP A 20 -12.84 -5.09 2.56
C ASP A 20 -13.77 -4.00 1.98
N PRO A 21 -13.30 -2.79 1.61
CA PRO A 21 -14.16 -1.74 1.05
C PRO A 21 -14.98 -2.19 -0.16
N VAL A 22 -14.39 -2.98 -1.06
CA VAL A 22 -15.05 -3.49 -2.26
C VAL A 22 -16.14 -4.50 -1.91
N TRP A 23 -15.91 -5.36 -0.91
CA TRP A 23 -16.85 -6.40 -0.51
C TRP A 23 -17.97 -5.88 0.37
N ILE A 24 -17.72 -4.88 1.21
CA ILE A 24 -18.76 -4.21 2.02
C ILE A 24 -19.90 -3.72 1.12
N ASP A 25 -19.57 -3.05 0.02
CA ASP A 25 -20.56 -2.60 -0.97
C ASP A 25 -21.32 -3.76 -1.64
N ARG A 26 -20.70 -4.94 -1.70
CA ARG A 26 -21.26 -6.13 -2.34
C ARG A 26 -22.00 -7.06 -1.37
N LYS A 27 -21.83 -6.89 -0.04
CA LYS A 27 -22.38 -7.76 1.01
C LYS A 27 -23.87 -8.00 0.86
N LYS A 28 -24.64 -6.97 0.51
CA LYS A 28 -26.11 -7.06 0.35
C LYS A 28 -26.54 -8.08 -0.72
N SER A 29 -25.68 -8.35 -1.69
CA SER A 29 -25.92 -9.24 -2.82
C SER A 29 -25.07 -10.51 -2.78
N GLU A 30 -24.34 -10.74 -1.69
CA GLU A 30 -23.45 -11.89 -1.57
C GLU A 30 -24.26 -13.19 -1.50
N THR A 31 -23.86 -14.16 -2.31
CA THR A 31 -24.46 -15.49 -2.31
C THR A 31 -23.64 -16.41 -1.40
N PRO A 32 -24.27 -17.41 -0.74
CA PRO A 32 -23.55 -18.39 0.06
C PRO A 32 -22.39 -19.07 -0.66
N PHE A 33 -21.44 -19.56 0.12
CA PHE A 33 -20.30 -20.37 -0.32
C PHE A 33 -20.74 -21.60 -1.14
N ASP A 34 -20.06 -21.86 -2.26
CA ASP A 34 -20.31 -23.00 -3.14
C ASP A 34 -19.26 -24.10 -2.90
N LEU A 35 -19.68 -25.18 -2.21
CA LEU A 35 -18.80 -26.28 -1.82
C LEU A 35 -18.29 -27.09 -3.02
N ASP A 36 -19.10 -27.27 -4.06
CA ASP A 36 -18.69 -28.03 -5.25
C ASP A 36 -17.60 -27.28 -6.01
N MET A 37 -17.73 -25.96 -6.16
CA MET A 37 -16.70 -25.09 -6.70
C MET A 37 -15.43 -25.10 -5.83
N ALA A 38 -15.59 -25.12 -4.50
CA ALA A 38 -14.45 -25.23 -3.60
C ALA A 38 -13.70 -26.56 -3.78
N TYR A 39 -14.39 -27.66 -4.05
CA TYR A 39 -13.75 -28.94 -4.37
C TYR A 39 -12.97 -28.88 -5.69
N GLU A 40 -13.53 -28.26 -6.73
CA GLU A 40 -12.81 -28.01 -7.98
C GLU A 40 -11.54 -27.18 -7.73
N ALA A 41 -11.64 -26.14 -6.89
CA ALA A 41 -10.50 -25.31 -6.49
C ALA A 41 -9.42 -26.13 -5.75
N LEU A 42 -9.81 -26.97 -4.78
CA LEU A 42 -8.87 -27.83 -4.04
C LEU A 42 -8.16 -28.83 -4.96
N ASP A 43 -8.85 -29.39 -5.95
CA ASP A 43 -8.24 -30.29 -6.94
C ASP A 43 -7.21 -29.55 -7.80
N LEU A 44 -7.49 -28.31 -8.21
CA LEU A 44 -6.52 -27.46 -8.92
C LEU A 44 -5.32 -27.07 -8.05
N MET A 45 -5.55 -26.72 -6.78
CA MET A 45 -4.49 -26.43 -5.82
C MET A 45 -3.54 -27.64 -5.67
N ALA A 46 -4.10 -28.84 -5.51
CA ALA A 46 -3.34 -30.06 -5.31
C ALA A 46 -2.57 -30.44 -6.59
N ALA A 47 -3.23 -30.35 -7.75
CA ALA A 47 -2.61 -30.58 -9.04
C ALA A 47 -1.45 -29.61 -9.32
N GLY A 48 -1.57 -28.35 -8.89
CA GLY A 48 -0.51 -27.34 -8.98
C GLY A 48 0.57 -27.44 -7.89
N GLY A 49 0.46 -28.41 -6.97
CA GLY A 49 1.48 -28.66 -5.94
C GLY A 49 1.45 -27.71 -4.75
N LEU A 50 0.33 -27.03 -4.50
CA LEU A 50 0.11 -26.34 -3.22
C LEU A 50 -0.09 -27.38 -2.10
N ASN A 51 0.21 -26.99 -0.87
CA ASN A 51 0.17 -27.88 0.31
C ASN A 51 -0.48 -27.25 1.54
N THR A 52 -0.93 -26.00 1.46
CA THR A 52 -1.55 -25.27 2.56
C THR A 52 -2.88 -24.68 2.11
N LEU A 53 -3.93 -24.88 2.89
CA LEU A 53 -5.25 -24.25 2.69
C LEU A 53 -5.51 -23.28 3.83
N GLY A 54 -5.44 -21.99 3.52
CA GLY A 54 -6.01 -20.94 4.36
C GLY A 54 -7.52 -20.90 4.16
N ILE A 55 -8.29 -20.81 5.24
CA ILE A 55 -9.75 -20.68 5.18
C ILE A 55 -10.15 -19.40 5.89
N ASP A 56 -10.57 -18.38 5.15
CA ASP A 56 -11.16 -17.17 5.71
C ASP A 56 -12.61 -17.46 6.08
N ILE A 57 -12.85 -17.64 7.37
CA ILE A 57 -14.13 -18.15 7.88
C ILE A 57 -15.09 -17.00 8.16
N GLU A 58 -14.65 -16.03 8.96
CA GLU A 58 -15.41 -14.83 9.33
C GLU A 58 -16.86 -15.19 9.75
N ASP A 59 -17.88 -14.47 9.32
CA ASP A 59 -19.30 -14.81 9.52
C ASP A 59 -19.89 -15.63 8.35
N GLY A 60 -19.04 -16.28 7.55
CA GLY A 60 -19.44 -17.13 6.43
C GLY A 60 -20.13 -18.43 6.85
N VAL A 61 -20.06 -18.79 8.13
CA VAL A 61 -20.79 -19.91 8.75
C VAL A 61 -21.66 -19.46 9.92
N ARG A 62 -22.63 -20.29 10.27
CA ARG A 62 -23.50 -20.08 11.43
C ARG A 62 -22.86 -20.70 12.66
N PHE A 63 -22.43 -19.85 13.58
CA PHE A 63 -21.93 -20.25 14.89
C PHE A 63 -23.08 -20.50 15.85
N SER A 64 -23.01 -21.60 16.59
CA SER A 64 -23.99 -21.95 17.61
C SER A 64 -23.85 -21.12 18.89
N THR A 65 -22.61 -20.72 19.23
CA THR A 65 -22.29 -19.86 20.37
C THR A 65 -22.80 -18.43 20.16
N HIS A 66 -22.72 -17.93 18.93
CA HIS A 66 -23.10 -16.56 18.56
C HIS A 66 -24.02 -16.52 17.33
N PRO A 67 -25.28 -16.97 17.46
CA PRO A 67 -26.23 -17.00 16.34
C PRO A 67 -26.53 -15.61 15.75
N GLU A 68 -26.32 -14.53 16.51
CA GLU A 68 -26.46 -13.14 16.07
C GLU A 68 -25.48 -12.71 14.98
N LEU A 69 -24.36 -13.42 14.80
CA LEU A 69 -23.41 -13.17 13.71
C LEU A 69 -23.94 -13.63 12.35
N THR A 70 -24.97 -14.49 12.33
CA THR A 70 -25.52 -15.05 11.10
C THR A 70 -25.97 -13.96 10.12
N ARG A 71 -25.59 -14.12 8.85
CA ARG A 71 -26.00 -13.32 7.70
C ARG A 71 -26.79 -14.17 6.71
N HIS A 72 -27.38 -13.51 5.71
CA HIS A 72 -28.14 -14.18 4.67
C HIS A 72 -27.29 -15.13 3.81
N TYR A 73 -25.99 -14.87 3.70
CA TYR A 73 -25.03 -15.73 3.00
C TYR A 73 -24.39 -16.80 3.90
N SER A 74 -24.55 -16.73 5.23
CA SER A 74 -23.90 -17.67 6.15
C SER A 74 -24.43 -19.09 5.97
N SER A 75 -23.50 -20.02 5.79
CA SER A 75 -23.77 -21.44 5.57
C SER A 75 -23.76 -22.24 6.88
N SER A 76 -24.25 -23.48 6.84
CA SER A 76 -24.13 -24.39 7.99
C SER A 76 -22.66 -24.72 8.28
N MET A 77 -22.27 -24.86 9.54
CA MET A 77 -20.91 -25.30 9.93
C MET A 77 -20.47 -26.63 9.24
N ASP A 78 -21.43 -27.47 8.83
CA ASP A 78 -21.19 -28.68 8.04
C ASP A 78 -20.40 -28.42 6.74
N ILE A 79 -20.55 -27.25 6.11
CA ILE A 79 -19.79 -26.91 4.89
C ILE A 79 -18.28 -26.77 5.20
N LEU A 80 -17.94 -26.20 6.36
CA LEU A 80 -16.56 -26.06 6.80
C LEU A 80 -15.97 -27.44 7.11
N ALA A 81 -16.75 -28.31 7.77
CA ALA A 81 -16.31 -29.67 8.08
C ALA A 81 -16.00 -30.46 6.80
N LYS A 82 -16.86 -30.39 5.80
CA LYS A 82 -16.70 -31.03 4.49
C LYS A 82 -15.53 -30.46 3.68
N LEU A 83 -15.32 -29.14 3.74
CA LEU A 83 -14.18 -28.48 3.10
C LEU A 83 -12.87 -28.95 3.73
N VAL A 84 -12.81 -28.96 5.06
CA VAL A 84 -11.64 -29.40 5.85
C VAL A 84 -11.33 -30.87 5.61
N GLU A 85 -12.35 -31.75 5.60
CA GLU A 85 -12.17 -33.17 5.29
C GLU A 85 -11.59 -33.37 3.89
N ARG A 86 -12.16 -32.70 2.87
CA ARG A 86 -11.66 -32.76 1.50
C ARG A 86 -10.23 -32.24 1.42
N GLY A 87 -9.94 -31.11 2.05
CA GLY A 87 -8.60 -30.51 2.08
C GLY A 87 -7.56 -31.48 2.63
N ARG A 88 -7.84 -32.09 3.79
CA ARG A 88 -6.96 -33.11 4.38
C ARG A 88 -6.80 -34.34 3.51
N SER A 89 -7.86 -34.80 2.83
CA SER A 89 -7.79 -35.96 1.92
C SER A 89 -6.82 -35.73 0.75
N LEU A 90 -6.57 -34.47 0.41
CA LEU A 90 -5.62 -34.03 -0.63
C LEU A 90 -4.23 -33.66 -0.06
N GLY A 91 -4.04 -33.76 1.26
CA GLY A 91 -2.77 -33.51 1.93
C GLY A 91 -2.50 -32.06 2.31
N PHE A 92 -3.53 -31.20 2.35
CA PHE A 92 -3.36 -29.81 2.78
C PHE A 92 -3.27 -29.68 4.31
N GLU A 93 -2.32 -28.87 4.78
CA GLU A 93 -2.38 -28.29 6.12
C GLU A 93 -3.50 -27.23 6.17
N ILE A 94 -4.33 -27.26 7.20
CA ILE A 94 -5.49 -26.37 7.35
C ILE A 94 -5.13 -25.20 8.28
N ILE A 95 -5.34 -23.97 7.79
CA ILE A 95 -5.11 -22.73 8.54
C ILE A 95 -6.40 -21.90 8.55
N PRO A 96 -7.17 -21.90 9.65
CA PRO A 96 -8.29 -20.97 9.80
C PRO A 96 -7.79 -19.52 9.88
N LYS A 97 -8.59 -18.59 9.35
CA LYS A 97 -8.32 -17.16 9.29
C LYS A 97 -9.54 -16.34 9.73
N PHE A 98 -9.28 -15.28 10.50
CA PHE A 98 -10.22 -14.24 10.91
C PHE A 98 -9.49 -12.88 10.93
N ASN A 99 -10.16 -11.79 10.55
CA ASN A 99 -9.54 -10.46 10.49
C ASN A 99 -9.90 -9.56 11.68
N PHE A 100 -8.90 -9.08 12.43
CA PHE A 100 -9.08 -8.26 13.63
C PHE A 100 -8.76 -6.77 13.44
N SER A 101 -8.41 -6.36 12.22
CA SER A 101 -8.10 -4.97 11.89
C SER A 101 -9.30 -4.05 12.04
N LYS A 102 -9.09 -2.92 12.71
CA LYS A 102 -10.10 -1.89 12.89
C LYS A 102 -9.78 -0.71 11.98
N SER A 103 -10.68 -0.41 11.05
CA SER A 103 -10.55 0.73 10.13
C SER A 103 -11.91 1.30 9.76
N ALA A 104 -12.01 2.63 9.63
CA ALA A 104 -13.22 3.30 9.17
C ALA A 104 -13.52 2.98 7.69
N HIS A 105 -12.45 2.78 6.90
CA HIS A 105 -12.52 2.53 5.47
C HIS A 105 -12.60 1.03 5.18
N HIS A 106 -11.65 0.23 5.69
CA HIS A 106 -11.53 -1.19 5.34
C HIS A 106 -12.49 -2.11 6.09
N GLN A 107 -12.83 -1.75 7.33
CA GLN A 107 -13.86 -2.39 8.16
C GLN A 107 -13.79 -3.94 8.19
N HIS A 108 -12.59 -4.49 8.22
CA HIS A 108 -12.40 -5.94 8.17
C HIS A 108 -12.99 -6.69 9.37
N ASP A 109 -13.09 -6.06 10.55
CA ASP A 109 -13.63 -6.66 11.77
C ASP A 109 -15.16 -6.77 11.80
N LEU A 110 -15.87 -6.31 10.75
CA LEU A 110 -17.33 -6.36 10.66
C LEU A 110 -17.92 -7.76 10.71
N TRP A 111 -17.15 -8.80 10.43
CA TRP A 111 -17.59 -10.18 10.62
C TRP A 111 -18.04 -10.47 12.06
N LEU A 112 -17.50 -9.75 13.05
CA LEU A 112 -17.88 -9.90 14.45
C LEU A 112 -19.08 -9.00 14.84
N SER A 113 -19.79 -8.40 13.88
CA SER A 113 -20.93 -7.52 14.18
C SER A 113 -22.10 -8.28 14.84
N PRO A 114 -22.66 -7.78 15.97
CA PRO A 114 -22.57 -6.40 16.45
C PRO A 114 -21.37 -6.08 17.36
N HIS A 115 -20.59 -7.07 17.79
CA HIS A 115 -19.53 -6.91 18.79
C HIS A 115 -18.26 -6.23 18.28
N HIS A 116 -18.10 -6.06 16.96
CA HIS A 116 -16.99 -5.29 16.35
C HIS A 116 -16.83 -3.87 16.93
N VAL A 117 -17.92 -3.25 17.43
CA VAL A 117 -17.89 -1.90 18.03
C VAL A 117 -17.19 -1.83 19.39
N LEU A 118 -16.92 -2.98 20.02
CA LEU A 118 -16.25 -3.01 21.31
C LEU A 118 -14.78 -2.58 21.16
N ASP A 119 -14.28 -1.89 22.18
CA ASP A 119 -12.85 -1.64 22.33
C ASP A 119 -12.10 -2.96 22.57
N ASP A 120 -10.77 -2.93 22.44
CA ASP A 120 -9.86 -4.07 22.66
C ASP A 120 -9.75 -4.48 24.15
N THR A 121 -10.90 -4.84 24.72
CA THR A 121 -11.08 -5.30 26.08
C THR A 121 -11.06 -6.83 26.13
N SER A 122 -10.97 -7.40 27.35
CA SER A 122 -11.13 -8.85 27.53
C SER A 122 -12.43 -9.35 26.89
N ASP A 123 -13.52 -8.62 27.04
CA ASP A 123 -14.84 -9.03 26.57
C ASP A 123 -14.88 -9.17 25.03
N TYR A 124 -14.27 -8.24 24.30
CA TYR A 124 -14.13 -8.32 22.84
C TYR A 124 -13.38 -9.59 22.42
N PHE A 125 -12.22 -9.84 23.04
CA PHE A 125 -11.41 -11.02 22.70
C PHE A 125 -12.05 -12.31 23.19
N ASP A 126 -12.76 -12.32 24.31
CA ASP A 126 -13.44 -13.50 24.83
C ASP A 126 -14.57 -13.92 23.87
N ILE A 127 -15.42 -12.99 23.44
CA ILE A 127 -16.47 -13.24 22.42
C ILE A 127 -15.83 -13.74 21.12
N ALA A 128 -14.81 -13.05 20.61
CA ALA A 128 -14.16 -13.46 19.36
C ALA A 128 -13.56 -14.88 19.46
N PHE A 129 -13.00 -15.24 20.61
CA PHE A 129 -12.41 -16.57 20.80
C PHE A 129 -13.44 -17.66 21.11
N GLU A 130 -14.63 -17.35 21.63
CA GLU A 130 -15.76 -18.29 21.69
C GLU A 130 -16.21 -18.70 20.28
N VAL A 131 -16.24 -17.76 19.33
CA VAL A 131 -16.49 -18.03 17.89
C VAL A 131 -15.36 -18.85 17.27
N ILE A 132 -14.11 -18.43 17.49
CA ILE A 132 -12.94 -19.09 16.92
C ILE A 132 -12.82 -20.52 17.45
N ASP A 133 -13.10 -20.78 18.72
CA ASP A 133 -13.03 -22.13 19.30
C ASP A 133 -13.99 -23.09 18.60
N GLU A 134 -15.21 -22.65 18.28
CA GLU A 134 -16.16 -23.46 17.50
C GLU A 134 -15.60 -23.79 16.10
N ALA A 135 -14.94 -22.83 15.43
CA ALA A 135 -14.26 -23.08 14.17
C ALA A 135 -13.03 -24.00 14.32
N LEU A 136 -12.25 -23.86 15.39
CA LEU A 136 -11.06 -24.67 15.67
C LEU A 136 -11.43 -26.12 15.97
N ASP A 137 -12.57 -26.40 16.58
CA ASP A 137 -13.07 -27.76 16.80
C ASP A 137 -13.33 -28.52 15.49
N ILE A 138 -13.71 -27.79 14.42
CA ILE A 138 -13.88 -28.34 13.08
C ILE A 138 -12.55 -28.38 12.32
N CYS A 139 -11.86 -27.25 12.27
CA CYS A 139 -10.63 -27.08 11.50
C CYS A 139 -9.48 -27.91 12.06
N LYS A 140 -9.37 -28.06 13.38
CA LYS A 140 -8.27 -28.74 14.10
C LYS A 140 -6.89 -28.42 13.50
N PRO A 141 -6.49 -27.14 13.40
CA PRO A 141 -5.24 -26.77 12.75
C PRO A 141 -4.04 -27.37 13.48
N GLU A 142 -2.98 -27.67 12.71
CA GLU A 142 -1.78 -28.33 13.26
C GLU A 142 -0.85 -27.35 13.96
N ARG A 143 -0.67 -26.16 13.37
CA ARG A 143 0.38 -25.22 13.80
C ARG A 143 -0.03 -23.77 13.83
N PHE A 144 -1.03 -23.36 13.04
CA PHE A 144 -1.26 -21.95 12.76
C PHE A 144 -2.73 -21.54 12.91
N LEU A 145 -2.93 -20.29 13.36
CA LEU A 145 -4.16 -19.52 13.24
C LEU A 145 -3.79 -18.16 12.66
N HIS A 146 -4.46 -17.76 11.57
CA HIS A 146 -4.22 -16.47 10.94
C HIS A 146 -5.16 -15.42 11.54
N VAL A 147 -4.57 -14.46 12.27
CA VAL A 147 -5.32 -13.40 12.97
C VAL A 147 -5.27 -12.05 12.25
N CYS A 148 -4.62 -12.00 11.09
CA CYS A 148 -4.70 -10.87 10.14
C CYS A 148 -3.99 -9.62 10.66
N MET A 149 -4.65 -8.46 10.78
CA MET A 149 -4.08 -7.17 11.23
C MET A 149 -3.58 -6.22 10.12
N ASP A 150 -3.93 -6.46 8.86
CA ASP A 150 -3.70 -5.52 7.74
C ASP A 150 -4.59 -4.27 7.78
N GLU A 151 -4.12 -3.16 7.24
CA GLU A 151 -4.96 -1.99 6.92
C GLU A 151 -5.68 -1.36 8.15
N ASP A 152 -5.16 -1.59 9.36
CA ASP A 152 -5.69 -1.01 10.60
C ASP A 152 -5.37 0.49 10.66
N THR A 153 -6.40 1.32 10.79
CA THR A 153 -6.26 2.79 10.92
C THR A 153 -6.83 3.34 12.23
N HIS A 154 -7.63 2.56 12.97
CA HIS A 154 -8.24 3.04 14.21
C HIS A 154 -7.30 3.01 15.41
N ARG A 155 -6.42 2.01 15.51
CA ARG A 155 -5.54 1.87 16.67
C ARG A 155 -4.34 2.81 16.56
N SER A 156 -3.82 3.27 17.69
CA SER A 156 -2.46 3.83 17.72
C SER A 156 -1.41 2.73 17.53
N ASP A 157 -0.16 3.08 17.21
CA ASP A 157 0.95 2.12 17.07
C ASP A 157 1.06 1.18 18.27
N ARG A 158 0.92 1.74 19.48
CA ARG A 158 0.94 0.99 20.73
C ARG A 158 -0.28 0.08 20.88
N ALA A 159 -1.49 0.60 20.67
CA ALA A 159 -2.71 -0.20 20.82
C ALA A 159 -2.77 -1.34 19.79
N TYR A 160 -2.33 -1.10 18.56
CA TYR A 160 -2.19 -2.12 17.52
C TYR A 160 -1.23 -3.23 17.94
N THR A 161 -0.07 -2.83 18.46
CA THR A 161 0.92 -3.77 18.99
C THR A 161 0.36 -4.60 20.15
N GLU A 162 -0.31 -3.96 21.11
CA GLU A 162 -0.97 -4.62 22.25
C GLU A 162 -2.06 -5.60 21.81
N ALA A 163 -2.84 -5.26 20.77
CA ALA A 163 -3.83 -6.17 20.17
C ALA A 163 -3.17 -7.42 19.55
N ILE A 164 -2.08 -7.26 18.78
CA ILE A 164 -1.32 -8.41 18.24
C ILE A 164 -0.79 -9.30 19.38
N PHE A 165 -0.29 -8.70 20.46
CA PHE A 165 0.17 -9.46 21.62
C PHE A 165 -0.93 -10.31 22.25
N GLU A 166 -2.12 -9.75 22.43
CA GLU A 166 -3.24 -10.47 23.02
C GLU A 166 -3.73 -11.59 22.10
N LEU A 167 -3.88 -11.32 20.80
CA LEU A 167 -4.20 -12.34 19.79
C LEU A 167 -3.17 -13.47 19.78
N HIS A 168 -1.88 -13.12 19.77
CA HIS A 168 -0.79 -14.09 19.84
C HIS A 168 -0.86 -14.94 21.12
N ARG A 169 -1.07 -14.32 22.29
CA ARG A 169 -1.21 -15.04 23.56
C ARG A 169 -2.36 -16.04 23.52
N ARG A 170 -3.51 -15.65 22.95
CA ARG A 170 -4.69 -16.51 22.81
C ARG A 170 -4.45 -17.68 21.83
N CYS A 171 -3.69 -17.46 20.75
CA CYS A 171 -3.22 -18.54 19.88
C CYS A 171 -2.29 -19.51 20.63
N LYS A 172 -1.33 -18.99 21.40
CA LYS A 172 -0.38 -19.80 22.17
C LYS A 172 -1.03 -20.67 23.23
N ASN A 173 -2.09 -20.17 23.89
CA ASN A 173 -2.88 -20.96 24.84
C ASN A 173 -3.53 -22.20 24.18
N ARG A 174 -3.67 -22.19 22.85
CA ARG A 174 -4.20 -23.29 22.03
C ARG A 174 -3.08 -24.07 21.33
N ASN A 175 -1.82 -23.82 21.68
CA ASN A 175 -0.62 -24.38 21.04
C ASN A 175 -0.48 -24.02 19.55
N LEU A 176 -1.07 -22.91 19.12
CA LEU A 176 -0.97 -22.39 17.75
C LEU A 176 -0.04 -21.19 17.69
N LYS A 177 0.66 -21.04 16.58
CA LYS A 177 1.36 -19.81 16.20
C LYS A 177 0.38 -18.88 15.50
N SER A 178 0.46 -17.58 15.79
CA SER A 178 -0.28 -16.56 15.09
C SER A 178 0.42 -16.18 13.78
N ILE A 179 -0.38 -15.94 12.74
CA ILE A 179 0.05 -15.32 11.49
C ILE A 179 -0.61 -13.96 11.37
N VAL A 180 0.16 -12.95 10.96
CA VAL A 180 -0.34 -11.61 10.64
C VAL A 180 0.05 -11.21 9.23
N TRP A 181 -0.79 -10.40 8.58
CA TRP A 181 -0.35 -9.65 7.41
C TRP A 181 0.64 -8.58 7.83
N ASN A 182 1.49 -8.17 6.90
CA ASN A 182 2.48 -7.14 7.12
C ASN A 182 2.38 -6.10 6.01
N ASP A 183 1.93 -4.90 6.37
CA ASP A 183 1.71 -3.82 5.40
C ASP A 183 3.01 -3.12 4.97
N SER A 184 4.16 -3.46 5.56
CA SER A 184 5.36 -2.63 5.48
C SER A 184 6.03 -2.54 4.11
N THR A 185 5.51 -3.24 3.11
CA THR A 185 5.90 -3.10 1.69
C THR A 185 5.06 -2.08 0.92
N CYS A 186 4.02 -1.50 1.56
CA CYS A 186 3.03 -0.62 0.95
C CYS A 186 3.31 0.85 1.30
N LEU A 187 3.93 1.59 0.37
CA LEU A 187 4.34 2.98 0.57
C LEU A 187 3.40 4.02 -0.08
N SER A 188 2.19 3.61 -0.48
CA SER A 188 1.17 4.55 -0.95
C SER A 188 0.66 5.42 0.20
N THR A 189 0.23 6.64 -0.08
CA THR A 189 -0.26 7.60 0.92
C THR A 189 -1.35 7.01 1.81
N HIS A 190 -2.31 6.28 1.22
CA HIS A 190 -3.39 5.61 1.95
C HIS A 190 -2.93 4.47 2.88
N MET A 191 -1.71 3.95 2.69
CA MET A 191 -1.13 2.84 3.46
C MET A 191 -0.03 3.27 4.42
N LEU A 192 0.45 4.53 4.35
CA LEU A 192 1.61 4.95 5.15
C LEU A 192 1.38 4.84 6.66
N GLU A 193 0.19 5.18 7.17
CA GLU A 193 -0.13 5.00 8.59
C GLU A 193 -0.08 3.51 8.99
N CYS A 194 -0.67 2.63 8.19
CA CYS A 194 -0.65 1.18 8.40
C CYS A 194 0.78 0.61 8.35
N THR A 195 1.60 1.11 7.42
CA THR A 195 3.00 0.73 7.24
C THR A 195 3.86 1.15 8.44
N GLN A 196 3.72 2.40 8.91
CA GLN A 196 4.43 2.89 10.10
C GLN A 196 4.09 2.05 11.33
N LYS A 197 2.79 1.80 11.53
CA LYS A 197 2.26 0.97 12.61
C LYS A 197 2.77 -0.46 12.56
N THR A 198 2.83 -1.06 11.37
CA THR A 198 3.40 -2.40 11.17
C THR A 198 4.90 -2.44 11.50
N ILE A 199 5.68 -1.46 11.02
CA ILE A 199 7.12 -1.37 11.31
C ILE A 199 7.36 -1.20 12.81
N TYR A 200 6.57 -0.36 13.47
CA TYR A 200 6.61 -0.20 14.92
C TYR A 200 6.30 -1.54 15.61
N ALA A 201 5.23 -2.23 15.22
CA ALA A 201 4.84 -3.50 15.84
C ALA A 201 5.95 -4.56 15.74
N GLU A 202 6.63 -4.68 14.60
CA GLU A 202 7.72 -5.63 14.41
C GLU A 202 8.84 -5.51 15.44
N ASP A 203 9.10 -4.31 15.96
CA ASP A 203 10.14 -4.10 16.97
C ASP A 203 9.71 -4.55 18.36
N HIS A 204 8.41 -4.72 18.58
CA HIS A 204 7.83 -4.97 19.89
C HIS A 204 7.22 -6.38 20.00
N ILE A 205 6.58 -6.91 18.96
CA ILE A 205 5.85 -8.19 19.00
C ILE A 205 6.77 -9.43 19.08
N PRO A 206 6.26 -10.58 19.56
CA PRO A 206 7.03 -11.82 19.67
C PRO A 206 7.52 -12.33 18.31
N LYS A 207 8.77 -12.81 18.25
CA LYS A 207 9.40 -13.23 16.98
C LYS A 207 8.87 -14.54 16.40
N ASP A 208 8.08 -15.30 17.16
CA ASP A 208 7.39 -16.50 16.68
C ASP A 208 6.00 -16.21 16.07
N VAL A 209 5.61 -14.93 15.96
CA VAL A 209 4.54 -14.47 15.06
C VAL A 209 5.04 -14.57 13.61
N VAL A 210 4.28 -15.23 12.73
CA VAL A 210 4.61 -15.30 11.30
C VAL A 210 4.17 -14.00 10.62
N GLN A 211 5.03 -13.44 9.77
CA GLN A 211 4.77 -12.23 8.99
C GLN A 211 4.49 -12.58 7.54
N ILE A 212 3.40 -12.05 6.97
CA ILE A 212 3.11 -12.13 5.53
C ILE A 212 3.10 -10.73 4.92
N PRO A 213 4.26 -10.19 4.49
CA PRO A 213 4.29 -9.05 3.58
C PRO A 213 3.48 -9.35 2.31
N TRP A 214 2.73 -8.36 1.86
CA TRP A 214 1.94 -8.43 0.63
C TRP A 214 2.34 -7.33 -0.35
N THR A 215 2.47 -7.72 -1.62
CA THR A 215 2.88 -6.83 -2.72
C THR A 215 2.35 -7.39 -4.02
N TYR A 216 1.45 -6.64 -4.66
CA TYR A 216 0.71 -7.09 -5.84
C TYR A 216 1.16 -6.42 -7.13
N GLY A 217 2.00 -5.39 -7.00
CA GLY A 217 2.58 -4.66 -8.11
C GLY A 217 3.91 -5.24 -8.57
N ALA A 218 4.66 -4.39 -9.27
CA ALA A 218 6.02 -4.68 -9.71
C ALA A 218 6.91 -5.15 -8.57
N VAL A 219 7.81 -6.10 -8.87
CA VAL A 219 8.83 -6.51 -7.91
C VAL A 219 9.95 -5.49 -7.93
N THR A 220 10.17 -4.82 -6.80
CA THR A 220 11.14 -3.73 -6.73
C THR A 220 12.26 -4.01 -5.71
N PHE A 221 13.36 -3.27 -5.80
CA PHE A 221 14.48 -3.43 -4.86
C PHE A 221 14.08 -3.12 -3.42
N SER A 222 13.33 -2.03 -3.19
CA SER A 222 12.91 -1.64 -1.83
C SER A 222 11.98 -2.67 -1.19
N ASN A 223 11.08 -3.29 -1.96
CA ASN A 223 10.27 -4.40 -1.47
C ASN A 223 11.15 -5.58 -1.01
N VAL A 224 12.18 -5.93 -1.77
CA VAL A 224 13.09 -7.04 -1.43
C VAL A 224 13.92 -6.72 -0.18
N GLU A 225 14.51 -5.53 -0.10
CA GLU A 225 15.29 -5.11 1.07
C GLU A 225 14.42 -5.02 2.33
N ARG A 226 13.19 -4.52 2.20
CA ARG A 226 12.24 -4.48 3.30
C ARG A 226 11.95 -5.88 3.85
N ILE A 227 11.71 -6.86 2.99
CA ILE A 227 11.49 -8.25 3.41
C ILE A 227 12.75 -8.85 4.05
N LYS A 228 13.95 -8.55 3.53
CA LYS A 228 15.21 -8.95 4.18
C LYS A 228 15.34 -8.38 5.60
N GLN A 229 14.89 -7.14 5.83
CA GLN A 229 14.87 -6.56 7.17
C GLN A 229 13.91 -7.30 8.11
N ILE A 230 12.72 -7.68 7.65
CA ILE A 230 11.78 -8.51 8.44
C ILE A 230 12.44 -9.84 8.85
N ILE A 231 13.11 -10.51 7.90
CA ILE A 231 13.85 -11.76 8.17
C ILE A 231 15.00 -11.51 9.15
N ALA A 232 15.75 -10.40 9.00
CA ALA A 232 16.86 -10.04 9.88
C ALA A 232 16.40 -9.76 11.32
N LYS A 233 15.16 -9.27 11.52
CA LYS A 233 14.52 -9.15 12.84
C LYS A 233 14.16 -10.50 13.48
N GLY A 234 14.30 -11.61 12.75
CA GLY A 234 14.14 -12.98 13.24
C GLY A 234 12.77 -13.61 13.00
N PHE A 235 11.90 -12.97 12.20
CA PHE A 235 10.57 -13.48 11.91
C PHE A 235 10.57 -14.59 10.85
N GLU A 236 9.72 -15.60 11.05
CA GLU A 236 9.32 -16.46 9.95
C GLU A 236 8.48 -15.64 8.96
N THR A 237 8.90 -15.60 7.69
CA THR A 237 8.34 -14.70 6.68
C THR A 237 7.84 -15.48 5.47
N TRP A 238 6.60 -15.22 5.07
CA TRP A 238 5.97 -15.71 3.83
C TRP A 238 5.59 -14.49 2.96
N ILE A 239 5.40 -14.65 1.66
CA ILE A 239 5.04 -13.52 0.76
C ILE A 239 3.71 -13.77 0.07
N ALA A 240 2.89 -12.72 -0.09
CA ALA A 240 1.73 -12.71 -0.97
C ALA A 240 2.01 -11.84 -2.21
N PRO A 241 2.41 -12.45 -3.35
CA PRO A 241 2.94 -11.74 -4.53
C PRO A 241 1.89 -11.30 -5.57
N GLY A 242 0.59 -11.39 -5.26
CA GLY A 242 -0.48 -11.05 -6.19
C GLY A 242 -0.70 -12.10 -7.28
N SER A 243 -1.31 -11.67 -8.40
CA SER A 243 -1.85 -12.56 -9.44
C SER A 243 -1.12 -12.52 -10.78
N SER A 244 -0.05 -11.71 -10.91
CA SER A 244 0.76 -11.64 -12.13
C SER A 244 1.75 -12.83 -12.21
N PRO A 245 1.69 -13.68 -13.26
CA PRO A 245 2.59 -14.83 -13.39
C PRO A 245 4.07 -14.46 -13.33
N GLY A 246 4.46 -13.36 -13.99
CA GLY A 246 5.85 -12.90 -14.03
C GLY A 246 6.35 -12.40 -12.67
N TYR A 247 5.50 -11.71 -11.90
CA TYR A 247 5.83 -11.28 -10.53
C TYR A 247 5.84 -12.45 -9.55
N VAL A 248 4.90 -13.39 -9.66
CA VAL A 248 4.90 -14.65 -8.89
C VAL A 248 6.19 -15.44 -9.10
N ALA A 249 6.61 -15.64 -10.35
CA ALA A 249 7.84 -16.34 -10.68
C ALA A 249 9.09 -15.62 -10.12
N ARG A 250 9.10 -14.29 -10.18
CA ARG A 250 10.18 -13.47 -9.61
C ARG A 250 10.22 -13.60 -8.08
N TRP A 251 9.08 -13.45 -7.41
CA TRP A 251 8.98 -13.58 -5.97
C TRP A 251 9.34 -14.97 -5.47
N ARG A 252 9.00 -16.03 -6.20
CA ARG A 252 9.45 -17.38 -5.85
C ARG A 252 10.98 -17.51 -5.85
N LYS A 253 11.64 -16.99 -6.89
CA LYS A 253 13.11 -16.98 -6.95
C LYS A 253 13.71 -16.23 -5.76
N ILE A 254 13.19 -15.04 -5.48
CA ILE A 254 13.64 -14.22 -4.34
C ILE A 254 13.39 -14.93 -3.01
N ALA A 255 12.21 -15.53 -2.82
CA ALA A 255 11.84 -16.28 -1.61
C ALA A 255 12.88 -17.36 -1.27
N LEU A 256 13.29 -18.12 -2.29
CA LEU A 256 14.34 -19.12 -2.16
C LEU A 256 15.71 -18.49 -1.87
N GLU A 257 16.06 -17.40 -2.54
CA GLU A 257 17.34 -16.73 -2.37
C GLU A 257 17.52 -16.17 -0.96
N ILE A 258 16.54 -15.41 -0.46
CA ILE A 258 16.61 -14.68 0.82
C ILE A 258 16.12 -15.50 2.02
N GLY A 259 15.57 -16.70 1.80
CA GLY A 259 15.25 -17.65 2.87
C GLY A 259 13.85 -17.51 3.49
N MET A 260 12.89 -16.99 2.72
CA MET A 260 11.47 -17.05 3.10
C MET A 260 11.00 -18.51 3.24
N LYS A 261 9.97 -18.74 4.04
CA LYS A 261 9.42 -20.09 4.28
C LYS A 261 8.22 -20.43 3.42
N GLY A 262 7.55 -19.42 2.88
CA GLY A 262 6.29 -19.64 2.19
C GLY A 262 5.89 -18.57 1.21
N MET A 263 4.90 -18.93 0.40
CA MET A 263 4.17 -18.05 -0.49
C MET A 263 2.67 -18.36 -0.37
N ILE A 264 1.84 -17.31 -0.30
CA ILE A 264 0.38 -17.43 -0.21
C ILE A 264 -0.26 -16.74 -1.41
N LEU A 265 -1.03 -17.50 -2.18
CA LEU A 265 -1.86 -16.98 -3.25
C LEU A 265 -3.16 -16.41 -2.66
N THR A 266 -3.52 -15.21 -3.11
CA THR A 266 -4.75 -14.52 -2.73
C THR A 266 -5.57 -14.18 -3.97
N ALA A 267 -6.89 -14.26 -3.86
CA ALA A 267 -7.84 -13.84 -4.89
C ALA A 267 -8.88 -12.83 -4.37
N TRP A 268 -8.97 -12.65 -3.04
CA TRP A 268 -9.85 -11.69 -2.38
C TRP A 268 -11.28 -11.76 -2.89
N GLN A 269 -11.80 -12.98 -3.08
CA GLN A 269 -13.13 -13.25 -3.62
C GLN A 269 -13.77 -14.38 -2.80
N PRO A 270 -15.02 -14.24 -2.33
CA PRO A 270 -15.76 -15.34 -1.73
C PRO A 270 -15.94 -16.45 -2.77
N MET A 271 -15.77 -17.70 -2.33
CA MET A 271 -15.85 -18.88 -3.19
C MET A 271 -17.31 -19.19 -3.53
N ASN A 272 -17.85 -18.48 -4.51
CA ASN A 272 -19.19 -18.68 -5.06
C ASN A 272 -19.20 -18.59 -6.59
N ARG A 273 -20.26 -19.11 -7.22
CA ARG A 273 -20.34 -19.28 -8.69
C ARG A 273 -20.18 -18.00 -9.49
N LYS A 274 -20.43 -16.83 -8.89
CA LYS A 274 -20.23 -15.54 -9.56
C LYS A 274 -18.76 -15.30 -9.92
N TYR A 275 -17.82 -15.84 -9.14
CA TYR A 275 -16.39 -15.63 -9.29
C TYR A 275 -15.64 -16.87 -9.80
N GLN A 276 -16.36 -17.90 -10.23
CA GLN A 276 -15.80 -19.19 -10.65
C GLN A 276 -14.68 -19.07 -11.67
N ASP A 277 -14.94 -18.40 -12.79
CA ASP A 277 -13.96 -18.31 -13.86
C ASP A 277 -12.69 -17.56 -13.43
N SER A 278 -12.83 -16.51 -12.63
CA SER A 278 -11.71 -15.76 -12.06
C SER A 278 -10.83 -16.65 -11.16
N ILE A 279 -11.46 -17.31 -10.19
CA ILE A 279 -10.76 -18.11 -9.18
C ILE A 279 -10.13 -19.37 -9.80
N LEU A 280 -10.91 -20.15 -10.54
CA LEU A 280 -10.43 -21.44 -11.07
C LEU A 280 -9.35 -21.25 -12.14
N ASN A 281 -9.48 -20.25 -13.02
CA ASN A 281 -8.42 -19.94 -13.99
C ASN A 281 -7.17 -19.39 -13.27
N GLY A 282 -7.34 -18.54 -12.25
CA GLY A 282 -6.23 -18.06 -11.43
C GLY A 282 -5.44 -19.20 -10.80
N LEU A 283 -6.13 -20.13 -10.13
CA LEU A 283 -5.49 -21.31 -9.52
C LEU A 283 -4.78 -22.18 -10.55
N LYS A 284 -5.44 -22.49 -11.68
CA LYS A 284 -4.87 -23.30 -12.75
C LYS A 284 -3.56 -22.72 -13.29
N ASN A 285 -3.49 -21.39 -13.41
CA ASN A 285 -2.34 -20.70 -14.01
C ASN A 285 -1.24 -20.38 -12.99
N LEU A 286 -1.57 -20.16 -11.73
CA LEU A 286 -0.64 -19.66 -10.72
C LEU A 286 -0.13 -20.75 -9.77
N ALA A 287 -0.97 -21.72 -9.37
CA ALA A 287 -0.55 -22.77 -8.42
C ALA A 287 0.71 -23.53 -8.86
N PRO A 288 0.87 -23.97 -10.14
CA PRO A 288 2.10 -24.62 -10.60
C PRO A 288 3.36 -23.76 -10.52
N LEU A 289 3.22 -22.42 -10.55
CA LEU A 289 4.35 -21.50 -10.43
C LEU A 289 4.87 -21.46 -9.00
N TYR A 290 4.01 -21.57 -7.99
CA TYR A 290 4.38 -21.57 -6.57
C TYR A 290 5.22 -22.80 -6.22
N SER A 291 4.78 -23.98 -6.68
CA SER A 291 5.53 -25.24 -6.50
C SER A 291 6.78 -25.31 -7.37
N GLY A 292 6.81 -24.59 -8.50
CA GLY A 292 7.86 -24.68 -9.50
C GLY A 292 7.68 -25.87 -10.44
N GLN A 293 6.47 -26.43 -10.53
CA GLN A 293 6.11 -27.43 -11.54
C GLN A 293 6.02 -26.81 -12.95
N GLN A 294 5.74 -25.50 -13.00
CA GLN A 294 5.78 -24.70 -14.21
C GLN A 294 6.71 -23.51 -13.97
N GLU A 295 7.47 -23.15 -15.02
CA GLU A 295 8.28 -21.93 -15.04
C GLU A 295 7.74 -21.00 -16.12
N VAL A 296 7.79 -19.71 -15.81
CA VAL A 296 7.59 -18.61 -16.76
C VAL A 296 8.75 -17.65 -16.59
N ASP A 297 9.06 -16.87 -17.63
CA ASP A 297 10.10 -15.86 -17.54
C ASP A 297 9.74 -14.86 -16.43
N PRO A 298 10.55 -14.75 -15.36
CA PRO A 298 10.25 -13.84 -14.28
C PRO A 298 10.36 -12.40 -14.77
N SER A 299 9.34 -11.56 -14.50
CA SER A 299 9.40 -10.12 -14.81
C SER A 299 10.69 -9.53 -14.27
N PRO A 300 11.36 -8.59 -14.97
CA PRO A 300 12.53 -7.93 -14.43
C PRO A 300 12.19 -7.28 -13.08
N MET A 301 13.19 -7.16 -12.20
CA MET A 301 13.03 -6.29 -11.04
C MET A 301 12.94 -4.86 -11.57
N GLU A 302 11.88 -4.16 -11.20
CA GLU A 302 11.68 -2.77 -11.60
C GLU A 302 12.44 -1.87 -10.62
N ASP A 303 12.92 -0.73 -11.12
CA ASP A 303 13.34 0.33 -10.21
C ASP A 303 12.10 0.76 -9.44
N ASP A 304 12.22 0.94 -8.12
CA ASP A 304 11.16 1.50 -7.27
C ASP A 304 10.64 2.83 -7.83
N ARG A 305 11.48 3.47 -8.64
CA ARG A 305 11.35 4.82 -9.15
C ARG A 305 11.29 4.82 -10.67
N SER A 306 10.46 5.68 -11.23
CA SER A 306 10.80 6.19 -12.56
C SER A 306 12.00 7.13 -12.42
N SER A 307 13.17 6.65 -12.85
CA SER A 307 14.43 7.40 -12.73
C SER A 307 14.77 8.10 -14.04
N VAL A 308 14.98 9.41 -13.97
CA VAL A 308 15.54 10.22 -15.06
C VAL A 308 16.81 10.88 -14.59
N HIS A 309 17.91 10.70 -15.32
CA HIS A 309 19.11 11.49 -15.09
C HIS A 309 19.09 12.71 -16.02
N ILE A 310 19.32 13.89 -15.46
CA ILE A 310 19.52 15.10 -16.23
C ILE A 310 20.95 15.61 -16.05
N ASP A 311 21.59 16.06 -17.13
CA ASP A 311 22.86 16.79 -17.06
C ASP A 311 22.52 18.29 -17.02
N MET A 312 22.16 18.79 -15.84
CA MET A 312 21.85 20.21 -15.66
C MET A 312 23.12 20.96 -15.28
N LYS A 313 23.57 21.92 -16.08
CA LYS A 313 24.77 22.72 -15.74
C LYS A 313 24.41 23.88 -14.81
N ILE A 314 25.35 24.27 -13.97
CA ILE A 314 25.26 25.54 -13.21
C ILE A 314 25.24 26.68 -14.24
N GLY A 315 24.05 27.24 -14.46
CA GLY A 315 23.76 28.34 -15.38
C GLY A 315 22.65 28.03 -16.39
N ASP A 316 22.20 26.77 -16.46
CA ASP A 316 21.11 26.32 -17.35
C ASP A 316 19.76 26.94 -17.01
N SER A 317 19.62 27.45 -15.80
CA SER A 317 18.48 28.23 -15.34
C SER A 317 19.00 29.40 -14.52
N GLN A 318 18.28 30.52 -14.51
CA GLN A 318 18.58 31.62 -13.62
C GLN A 318 17.91 31.37 -12.26
N GLY A 319 18.52 31.86 -11.18
CA GLY A 319 17.85 31.89 -9.88
C GLY A 319 16.53 32.68 -9.95
N TYR A 320 15.68 32.47 -8.97
CA TYR A 320 14.39 33.13 -8.88
C TYR A 320 14.52 34.50 -8.17
N ASP A 321 14.05 35.57 -8.79
CA ASP A 321 14.07 36.93 -8.23
C ASP A 321 12.65 37.55 -8.08
N GLY A 322 11.60 36.73 -8.28
CA GLY A 322 10.21 37.11 -8.13
C GLY A 322 9.71 37.15 -6.68
N LEU A 323 8.39 37.25 -6.54
CA LEU A 323 7.70 37.29 -5.24
C LEU A 323 7.87 35.94 -4.50
N ILE A 324 8.34 35.98 -3.25
CA ILE A 324 8.50 34.79 -2.40
C ILE A 324 7.29 34.66 -1.47
N THR A 325 6.46 33.65 -1.69
CA THR A 325 5.18 33.42 -0.98
C THR A 325 5.13 32.09 -0.23
N ALA A 326 5.75 31.04 -0.79
CA ALA A 326 5.89 29.72 -0.19
C ALA A 326 7.37 29.36 0.06
N PRO A 327 8.03 30.01 1.04
CA PRO A 327 9.45 29.82 1.29
C PRO A 327 9.75 28.47 1.95
N ASN A 328 10.79 27.81 1.48
CA ASN A 328 11.42 26.62 2.07
C ASN A 328 12.94 26.81 1.99
N THR A 329 13.70 26.29 2.95
CA THR A 329 15.16 26.44 3.01
C THR A 329 15.83 25.07 3.05
N LEU A 330 16.80 24.86 2.16
CA LEU A 330 17.68 23.69 2.19
C LEU A 330 18.80 23.92 3.20
N THR A 331 19.16 22.88 3.94
CA THR A 331 20.33 22.91 4.83
C THR A 331 21.25 21.73 4.56
N ASP A 332 22.53 21.86 4.88
CA ASP A 332 23.49 20.75 4.74
C ASP A 332 23.31 19.65 5.81
N GLU A 333 22.32 19.81 6.71
CA GLU A 333 21.99 18.79 7.70
C GLU A 333 21.30 17.60 7.04
N ARG A 334 21.86 16.42 7.30
CA ARG A 334 21.33 15.13 6.87
C ARG A 334 20.47 14.55 7.99
N LEU A 335 19.33 13.98 7.63
CA LEU A 335 18.49 13.21 8.56
C LEU A 335 18.90 11.74 8.53
N GLU A 336 18.74 11.05 9.66
CA GLU A 336 18.96 9.60 9.72
C GLU A 336 17.99 8.87 8.78
N GLU A 337 18.48 7.82 8.13
CA GLU A 337 17.69 7.00 7.22
C GLU A 337 16.64 6.19 7.98
N SER A 338 15.37 6.41 7.65
CA SER A 338 14.25 5.56 8.02
C SER A 338 13.55 5.05 6.75
N PHE A 339 13.00 3.83 6.80
CA PHE A 339 12.30 3.27 5.65
C PHE A 339 11.05 4.09 5.27
N VAL A 340 10.30 4.53 6.28
CA VAL A 340 9.28 5.58 6.12
C VAL A 340 9.90 6.90 6.53
N LEU A 341 10.00 7.86 5.62
CA LEU A 341 10.74 9.10 5.84
C LEU A 341 9.92 10.09 6.69
N PRO A 342 10.52 10.85 7.62
CA PRO A 342 9.77 11.76 8.48
C PRO A 342 9.28 13.00 7.72
N PRO A 343 8.18 13.66 8.15
CA PRO A 343 7.61 14.80 7.42
C PRO A 343 8.55 15.96 7.08
N ASN A 344 9.60 16.17 7.90
CA ASN A 344 10.55 17.27 7.73
C ASN A 344 11.56 17.08 6.58
N VAL A 345 11.54 15.94 5.87
CA VAL A 345 12.30 15.78 4.62
C VAL A 345 11.56 16.37 3.41
N TYR A 346 10.25 16.57 3.52
CA TYR A 346 9.39 16.97 2.42
C TYR A 346 9.20 18.49 2.36
N ILE A 347 8.91 19.00 1.18
CA ILE A 347 8.45 20.38 1.00
C ILE A 347 7.04 20.49 1.59
N ARG A 348 6.86 21.42 2.53
CA ARG A 348 5.62 21.59 3.29
C ARG A 348 4.92 22.93 3.07
N ASN A 349 5.58 23.88 2.43
CA ASN A 349 5.00 25.17 2.05
C ASN A 349 4.86 25.24 0.53
N TRP A 350 3.63 25.44 0.07
CA TRP A 350 3.27 25.51 -1.35
C TRP A 350 2.32 26.68 -1.62
N MET A 351 2.41 27.27 -2.80
CA MET A 351 1.33 28.06 -3.39
C MET A 351 0.61 27.22 -4.43
N LEU A 352 -0.71 27.11 -4.32
CA LEU A 352 -1.54 26.31 -5.20
C LEU A 352 -2.37 27.21 -6.11
N LEU A 353 -2.43 26.85 -7.39
CA LEU A 353 -3.29 27.45 -8.40
C LEU A 353 -4.14 26.35 -9.05
N GLY A 354 -5.44 26.37 -8.79
CA GLY A 354 -6.39 25.37 -9.26
C GLY A 354 -7.64 25.30 -8.36
N PRO A 355 -8.51 24.29 -8.56
CA PRO A 355 -8.37 23.25 -9.58
C PRO A 355 -8.83 23.77 -10.95
N PHE A 356 -8.13 23.35 -12.01
CA PHE A 356 -8.58 23.51 -13.38
C PHE A 356 -9.25 22.22 -13.84
N PHE A 357 -10.53 22.29 -14.18
CA PHE A 357 -11.29 21.14 -14.66
C PHE A 357 -11.05 20.90 -16.14
N PHE A 358 -11.09 19.64 -16.54
CA PHE A 358 -11.01 19.25 -17.94
C PHE A 358 -12.04 18.18 -18.31
N ASP A 359 -12.44 18.17 -19.58
CA ASP A 359 -13.31 17.12 -20.11
C ASP A 359 -12.45 15.93 -20.55
N PRO A 360 -12.58 14.75 -19.91
CA PRO A 360 -11.80 13.57 -20.29
C PRO A 360 -11.99 13.16 -21.75
N ALA A 361 -13.11 13.51 -22.39
CA ALA A 361 -13.37 13.19 -23.79
C ALA A 361 -12.43 13.90 -24.79
N HIS A 362 -11.71 14.94 -24.36
CA HIS A 362 -10.78 15.68 -25.21
C HIS A 362 -9.34 15.14 -25.20
N TYR A 363 -9.04 14.15 -24.35
CA TYR A 363 -7.67 13.66 -24.18
C TYR A 363 -7.51 12.26 -24.75
N GLU A 364 -6.52 12.12 -25.62
CA GLU A 364 -6.16 10.85 -26.24
C GLU A 364 -5.30 10.02 -25.28
N GLY A 365 -5.47 8.69 -25.30
CA GLY A 365 -4.76 7.75 -24.45
C GLY A 365 -5.70 6.83 -23.67
N ASP A 366 -5.22 5.64 -23.33
CA ASP A 366 -6.01 4.62 -22.63
C ASP A 366 -6.53 5.13 -21.27
N GLU A 367 -5.82 6.07 -20.65
CA GLU A 367 -6.13 6.63 -19.32
C GLU A 367 -6.02 8.17 -19.30
N GLN A 368 -6.27 8.82 -20.44
CA GLN A 368 -6.28 10.29 -20.60
C GLN A 368 -4.95 10.99 -20.26
N GLN A 369 -3.83 10.28 -20.34
CA GLN A 369 -2.49 10.76 -19.95
C GLN A 369 -1.98 11.98 -20.74
N THR A 370 -2.55 12.30 -21.90
CA THR A 370 -2.10 13.44 -22.74
C THR A 370 -2.42 14.81 -22.16
N VAL A 371 -3.33 14.91 -21.17
CA VAL A 371 -3.64 16.17 -20.45
C VAL A 371 -2.42 16.78 -19.76
N ILE A 372 -1.40 15.97 -19.45
CA ILE A 372 -0.15 16.44 -18.85
C ILE A 372 0.56 17.48 -19.73
N ASP A 373 0.43 17.37 -21.06
CA ASP A 373 1.09 18.25 -22.01
C ASP A 373 0.29 19.52 -22.31
N GLU A 374 -0.93 19.65 -21.79
CA GLU A 374 -1.72 20.87 -21.98
C GLU A 374 -1.14 22.07 -21.21
N GLU A 375 -1.03 23.18 -21.92
CA GLU A 375 -0.54 24.48 -21.45
C GLU A 375 -1.66 25.52 -21.38
N VAL A 376 -2.85 25.21 -21.94
CA VAL A 376 -4.00 26.12 -22.02
C VAL A 376 -4.48 26.61 -20.66
N PHE A 377 -4.32 25.79 -19.61
CA PHE A 377 -4.78 26.08 -18.25
C PHE A 377 -4.16 27.36 -17.68
N VAL A 378 -2.94 27.72 -18.08
CA VAL A 378 -2.20 28.89 -17.58
C VAL A 378 -1.77 29.86 -18.68
N GLY A 379 -2.53 29.91 -19.78
CA GLY A 379 -2.28 30.89 -20.86
C GLY A 379 -0.94 30.71 -21.60
N GLY A 380 -0.34 29.52 -21.54
CA GLY A 380 0.91 29.14 -22.23
C GLY A 380 2.17 29.20 -21.35
N LYS A 381 3.06 28.22 -21.53
CA LYS A 381 4.34 28.01 -20.79
C LYS A 381 4.22 27.92 -19.25
N PRO A 382 3.70 26.80 -18.72
CA PRO A 382 3.63 26.56 -17.28
C PRO A 382 4.98 26.66 -16.55
N GLU A 383 6.08 26.42 -17.25
CA GLU A 383 7.43 26.55 -16.71
C GLU A 383 7.81 28.00 -16.34
N LEU A 384 7.09 28.99 -16.88
CA LEU A 384 7.27 30.42 -16.57
C LEU A 384 6.24 30.95 -15.58
N LEU A 385 5.38 30.08 -15.03
CA LEU A 385 4.37 30.46 -14.04
C LEU A 385 5.05 31.10 -12.82
N ASN A 386 4.49 32.20 -12.32
CA ASN A 386 4.94 32.87 -11.11
C ASN A 386 3.78 32.98 -10.13
N SER A 387 4.07 32.72 -8.85
CA SER A 387 3.04 32.77 -7.82
C SER A 387 2.63 34.22 -7.56
N GLY A 388 1.33 34.44 -7.38
CA GLY A 388 0.79 35.68 -6.84
C GLY A 388 0.73 35.66 -5.31
N ASN A 389 0.20 36.73 -4.73
CA ASN A 389 -0.21 36.75 -3.34
C ASN A 389 -1.40 35.81 -3.12
N GLU A 390 -1.62 35.41 -1.88
CA GLU A 390 -2.87 34.76 -1.50
C GLU A 390 -4.08 35.61 -1.95
N GLY A 391 -5.03 34.97 -2.63
CA GLY A 391 -6.23 35.65 -3.11
C GLY A 391 -6.08 36.26 -4.51
N ASP A 392 -4.89 36.34 -5.08
CA ASP A 392 -4.70 36.83 -6.45
C ASP A 392 -5.37 35.87 -7.45
N GLU A 393 -6.22 36.43 -8.32
CA GLU A 393 -6.91 35.67 -9.37
C GLU A 393 -6.10 35.68 -10.67
N ILE A 394 -5.81 34.51 -11.21
CA ILE A 394 -5.13 34.33 -12.49
C ILE A 394 -5.71 33.12 -13.22
N PHE A 395 -5.94 33.25 -14.52
CA PHE A 395 -6.52 32.19 -15.36
C PHE A 395 -7.88 31.63 -14.84
N GLY A 396 -8.64 32.45 -14.11
CA GLY A 396 -9.93 32.06 -13.53
C GLY A 396 -9.84 31.21 -12.26
N CYS A 397 -8.63 31.02 -11.71
CA CYS A 397 -8.39 30.39 -10.41
C CYS A 397 -7.71 31.38 -9.46
N THR A 398 -7.76 31.08 -8.16
CA THR A 398 -7.16 31.91 -7.13
C THR A 398 -5.94 31.22 -6.53
N TRP A 399 -4.87 31.98 -6.31
CA TRP A 399 -3.72 31.50 -5.54
C TRP A 399 -4.11 31.26 -4.08
N LYS A 400 -3.83 30.05 -3.59
CA LYS A 400 -4.08 29.67 -2.20
C LYS A 400 -2.80 29.12 -1.57
N PRO A 401 -2.37 29.61 -0.39
CA PRO A 401 -1.27 29.01 0.32
C PRO A 401 -1.70 27.65 0.88
N TYR A 402 -0.76 26.70 0.88
CA TYR A 402 -0.83 25.49 1.67
C TYR A 402 0.40 25.39 2.55
N GLN A 403 0.13 25.12 3.82
CA GLN A 403 1.14 24.78 4.80
C GLN A 403 0.67 23.55 5.56
N ALA A 404 1.50 22.51 5.60
CA ALA A 404 1.20 21.31 6.37
C ALA A 404 1.00 21.69 7.86
N GLN A 405 -0.21 21.48 8.39
CA GLN A 405 -0.50 21.85 9.77
C GLN A 405 0.22 20.91 10.73
N LYS A 406 0.81 21.45 11.82
CA LYS A 406 1.52 20.66 12.84
C LYS A 406 0.64 19.59 13.51
N THR A 407 -0.68 19.78 13.47
CA THR A 407 -1.69 18.87 14.01
C THR A 407 -2.12 17.77 13.04
N CYS A 408 -1.79 17.89 11.74
CA CYS A 408 -2.06 16.83 10.79
C CYS A 408 -1.13 15.65 11.07
N LYS A 409 -1.68 14.43 11.11
CA LYS A 409 -0.90 13.19 11.17
C LYS A 409 -0.06 12.98 9.90
N GLU A 410 -0.51 13.52 8.78
CA GLU A 410 -0.05 13.21 7.43
C GLU A 410 0.74 14.39 6.80
N GLN A 411 1.75 14.89 7.51
CA GLN A 411 2.52 16.07 7.06
C GLN A 411 3.52 15.79 5.93
N GLN A 412 3.64 14.53 5.49
CA GLN A 412 4.58 14.07 4.46
C GLN A 412 4.07 14.34 3.04
N TRP A 413 2.76 14.41 2.85
CA TRP A 413 2.12 14.69 1.57
C TRP A 413 1.11 15.84 1.68
N LEU A 414 0.70 16.31 0.52
CA LEU A 414 -0.38 17.26 0.37
C LEU A 414 -1.59 16.51 -0.20
N ASP A 415 -2.65 16.39 0.59
CA ASP A 415 -3.95 15.89 0.16
C ASP A 415 -4.74 17.02 -0.52
N LEU A 416 -4.78 16.98 -1.84
CA LEU A 416 -5.46 17.95 -2.69
C LEU A 416 -6.98 17.71 -2.72
N ASN A 417 -7.44 16.49 -2.46
CA ASN A 417 -8.88 16.21 -2.34
C ASN A 417 -9.45 16.94 -1.12
N GLN A 418 -8.78 16.86 0.02
CA GLN A 418 -9.21 17.59 1.22
C GLN A 418 -9.16 19.11 1.01
N PHE A 419 -8.24 19.59 0.17
CA PHE A 419 -8.07 21.02 -0.09
C PHE A 419 -9.07 21.60 -1.12
N TYR A 420 -9.54 20.78 -2.07
CA TYR A 420 -10.38 21.20 -3.19
C TYR A 420 -11.72 20.45 -3.30
N ASP A 421 -12.19 19.83 -2.23
CA ASP A 421 -13.47 19.11 -2.14
C ASP A 421 -13.62 17.88 -3.08
N GLY A 422 -12.50 17.35 -3.61
CA GLY A 422 -12.45 16.01 -4.18
C GLY A 422 -12.97 15.81 -5.60
N ASP A 423 -13.07 16.86 -6.42
CA ASP A 423 -13.54 16.76 -7.82
C ASP A 423 -12.59 15.94 -8.73
N ASP A 424 -13.15 15.16 -9.65
CA ASP A 424 -12.41 14.34 -10.64
C ASP A 424 -11.95 15.18 -11.85
N TYR A 425 -11.09 14.61 -12.70
CA TYR A 425 -10.58 15.23 -13.94
C TYR A 425 -10.09 16.67 -13.74
N SER A 426 -9.12 16.81 -12.84
CA SER A 426 -8.65 18.10 -12.33
C SER A 426 -7.13 18.26 -12.46
N VAL A 427 -6.69 19.50 -12.68
CA VAL A 427 -5.29 19.89 -12.72
C VAL A 427 -5.04 20.96 -11.66
N VAL A 428 -3.92 20.85 -10.94
CA VAL A 428 -3.41 21.90 -10.06
C VAL A 428 -1.96 22.18 -10.38
N TYR A 429 -1.58 23.45 -10.29
CA TYR A 429 -0.19 23.89 -10.30
C TYR A 429 0.21 24.25 -8.88
N LEU A 430 1.32 23.68 -8.41
CA LEU A 430 1.91 23.99 -7.12
C LEU A 430 3.27 24.65 -7.32
N GLN A 431 3.58 25.64 -6.50
CA GLN A 431 4.86 26.31 -6.51
C GLN A 431 5.50 26.34 -5.12
N ALA A 432 6.78 25.98 -5.06
CA ALA A 432 7.59 26.09 -3.86
C ALA A 432 8.84 26.93 -4.15
N HIS A 433 9.12 27.90 -3.28
CA HIS A 433 10.32 28.71 -3.36
C HIS A 433 11.38 28.11 -2.45
N ILE A 434 12.52 27.73 -3.03
CA ILE A 434 13.57 26.99 -2.37
C ILE A 434 14.81 27.88 -2.22
N TYR A 435 15.14 28.26 -1.00
CA TYR A 435 16.39 28.93 -0.68
C TYR A 435 17.50 27.90 -0.51
N ALA A 436 18.53 28.00 -1.36
CA ALA A 436 19.77 27.24 -1.20
C ALA A 436 20.87 28.17 -0.64
N PRO A 437 21.48 27.87 0.52
CA PRO A 437 22.48 28.74 1.15
C PRO A 437 23.80 28.81 0.35
N ARG A 438 24.03 27.83 -0.51
CA ARG A 438 25.15 27.69 -1.44
C ARG A 438 24.66 27.02 -2.73
N ASN A 439 25.52 26.93 -3.73
CA ASN A 439 25.23 26.06 -4.86
C ASN A 439 25.19 24.61 -4.36
N ILE A 440 24.15 23.88 -4.76
CA ILE A 440 24.00 22.44 -4.53
C ILE A 440 24.05 21.79 -5.90
N SER A 441 24.94 20.81 -6.05
CA SER A 441 25.17 20.12 -7.31
C SER A 441 24.91 18.64 -7.18
N GLU A 442 24.54 17.99 -8.29
CA GLU A 442 24.25 16.55 -8.35
C GLU A 442 23.20 16.12 -7.31
N ALA A 443 22.27 17.01 -6.98
CA ALA A 443 21.18 16.69 -6.08
C ALA A 443 20.21 15.72 -6.76
N ASN A 444 19.46 15.03 -5.90
CA ASN A 444 18.39 14.14 -6.28
C ASN A 444 17.05 14.77 -5.84
N LEU A 445 16.04 14.66 -6.68
CA LEU A 445 14.67 15.05 -6.38
C LEU A 445 13.78 13.82 -6.43
N TYR A 446 13.03 13.62 -5.37
CA TYR A 446 12.10 12.52 -5.23
C TYR A 446 10.69 13.06 -5.12
N TYR A 447 9.76 12.45 -5.84
CA TYR A 447 8.36 12.86 -5.79
C TYR A 447 7.42 11.68 -5.95
N GLY A 448 6.19 11.89 -5.51
CA GLY A 448 5.06 11.01 -5.72
C GLY A 448 3.85 11.84 -6.11
N SER A 449 2.98 11.28 -6.93
CA SER A 449 1.71 11.91 -7.34
C SER A 449 0.67 10.83 -7.59
N ASP A 450 -0.58 11.15 -7.26
CA ASP A 450 -1.71 10.47 -7.88
C ASP A 450 -1.72 10.79 -9.37
N ASP A 451 -2.03 9.77 -10.16
CA ASP A 451 -2.07 9.75 -11.62
C ASP A 451 -0.83 10.36 -12.27
N TYR A 452 -0.87 11.62 -12.72
CA TYR A 452 0.16 12.19 -13.57
C TYR A 452 0.79 13.45 -12.98
N ALA A 453 2.09 13.63 -13.25
CA ALA A 453 2.82 14.80 -12.78
C ALA A 453 3.88 15.29 -13.76
N ARG A 454 4.11 16.61 -13.78
CA ARG A 454 5.21 17.27 -14.50
C ARG A 454 5.89 18.27 -13.56
N VAL A 455 7.22 18.27 -13.56
CA VAL A 455 8.03 19.03 -12.59
C VAL A 455 9.05 19.88 -13.32
N TRP A 456 9.12 21.16 -12.93
CA TRP A 456 10.10 22.10 -13.43
C TRP A 456 10.89 22.71 -12.27
N LEU A 457 12.18 22.96 -12.52
CA LEU A 457 13.06 23.72 -11.64
C LEU A 457 13.56 24.95 -12.41
N ASN A 458 13.25 26.15 -11.90
CA ASN A 458 13.61 27.43 -12.52
C ASN A 458 13.24 27.48 -14.02
N GLY A 459 12.05 26.97 -14.36
CA GLY A 459 11.53 26.93 -15.73
C GLY A 459 12.14 25.87 -16.67
N LYS A 460 13.04 25.01 -16.18
CA LYS A 460 13.50 23.83 -16.93
C LYS A 460 12.71 22.61 -16.48
N GLU A 461 12.11 21.87 -17.39
CA GLU A 461 11.48 20.58 -17.06
C GLU A 461 12.56 19.60 -16.60
N ILE A 462 12.34 19.00 -15.44
CA ILE A 462 13.29 18.06 -14.82
C ILE A 462 12.69 16.67 -14.66
N GLY A 463 11.37 16.53 -14.61
CA GLY A 463 10.72 15.24 -14.40
C GLY A 463 9.28 15.22 -14.90
N ARG A 464 8.83 14.01 -15.27
CA ARG A 464 7.43 13.73 -15.57
C ARG A 464 7.08 12.28 -15.27
N TYR A 465 5.83 12.04 -14.91
CA TYR A 465 5.21 10.74 -14.83
C TYR A 465 3.85 10.77 -15.55
N ASN A 466 3.70 9.92 -16.57
CA ASN A 466 2.50 9.83 -17.41
C ASN A 466 2.27 8.41 -17.98
N LYS A 467 2.69 7.38 -17.23
CA LYS A 467 2.64 5.97 -17.70
C LYS A 467 1.24 5.38 -17.57
N CYS A 468 0.66 5.49 -16.39
CA CYS A 468 -0.68 5.03 -16.03
C CYS A 468 -1.14 5.80 -14.79
N THR A 469 -2.42 5.77 -14.52
CA THR A 469 -3.06 6.12 -13.26
C THR A 469 -2.45 5.32 -12.12
N ARG A 470 -2.32 5.94 -10.95
CA ARG A 470 -1.74 5.31 -9.75
C ARG A 470 -2.09 6.10 -8.50
N ALA A 471 -1.92 5.44 -7.36
CA ALA A 471 -1.88 6.11 -6.07
C ALA A 471 -0.54 6.85 -5.86
N CYS A 472 -0.56 8.00 -5.20
CA CYS A 472 0.64 8.67 -4.71
C CYS A 472 1.40 7.76 -3.74
N ALA A 473 2.73 7.65 -3.90
CA ALA A 473 3.58 6.83 -3.03
C ALA A 473 4.93 7.49 -2.75
N GLN A 474 5.52 7.13 -1.60
CA GLN A 474 6.83 7.61 -1.17
C GLN A 474 7.88 7.33 -2.24
N ASP A 475 8.54 8.39 -2.70
CA ASP A 475 9.64 8.34 -3.67
C ASP A 475 9.30 7.52 -4.93
N ALA A 476 8.06 7.59 -5.42
CA ALA A 476 7.62 6.82 -6.59
C ALA A 476 8.34 7.24 -7.89
N ASP A 477 8.88 8.45 -7.94
CA ASP A 477 9.67 8.99 -9.04
C ASP A 477 10.93 9.70 -8.55
N HIS A 478 11.93 9.73 -9.42
CA HIS A 478 13.26 10.22 -9.10
C HIS A 478 13.91 10.93 -10.28
N VAL A 479 14.51 12.08 -9.98
CA VAL A 479 15.36 12.82 -10.91
C VAL A 479 16.73 13.01 -10.27
N SER A 480 17.79 12.57 -10.93
CA SER A 480 19.17 12.79 -10.51
C SER A 480 19.89 13.81 -11.37
N GLY A 481 20.96 14.41 -10.85
CA GLY A 481 21.78 15.38 -11.58
C GLY A 481 21.17 16.79 -11.62
N ILE A 482 20.28 17.12 -10.66
CA ILE A 482 19.70 18.45 -10.58
C ILE A 482 20.63 19.41 -9.81
N ASN A 483 20.62 20.68 -10.21
CA ASN A 483 21.48 21.71 -9.61
C ASN A 483 20.64 22.89 -9.09
N PHE A 484 20.84 23.27 -7.83
CA PHE A 484 20.29 24.49 -7.25
C PHE A 484 21.35 25.58 -7.19
N HIS A 485 20.97 26.80 -7.57
CA HIS A 485 21.83 27.96 -7.42
C HIS A 485 21.73 28.50 -6.01
N LYS A 486 22.83 29.05 -5.50
CA LYS A 486 22.81 29.85 -4.29
C LYS A 486 21.76 30.96 -4.40
N GLY A 487 20.91 31.06 -3.39
CA GLY A 487 19.77 31.97 -3.36
C GLY A 487 18.46 31.25 -3.63
N TRP A 488 17.47 31.99 -4.12
CA TRP A 488 16.13 31.46 -4.37
C TRP A 488 16.07 30.70 -5.69
N ASN A 489 15.36 29.58 -5.66
CA ASN A 489 14.98 28.77 -6.80
C ASN A 489 13.46 28.53 -6.71
N VAL A 490 12.82 28.20 -7.82
CA VAL A 490 11.39 27.87 -7.86
C VAL A 490 11.20 26.47 -8.43
N ILE A 491 10.42 25.66 -7.72
CA ILE A 491 9.88 24.41 -8.25
C ILE A 491 8.43 24.66 -8.63
N THR A 492 8.08 24.35 -9.88
CA THR A 492 6.69 24.27 -10.33
C THR A 492 6.33 22.80 -10.50
N PHE A 493 5.21 22.38 -9.94
CA PHE A 493 4.70 21.02 -10.02
C PHE A 493 3.29 21.07 -10.59
N LYS A 494 3.04 20.41 -11.72
CA LYS A 494 1.70 20.21 -12.27
C LYS A 494 1.25 18.81 -11.84
N CYS A 495 0.18 18.73 -11.04
CA CYS A 495 -0.40 17.46 -10.60
C CYS A 495 -1.78 17.32 -11.24
N ILE A 496 -2.04 16.15 -11.84
CA ILE A 496 -3.28 15.84 -12.55
C ILE A 496 -3.96 14.69 -11.81
N LYS A 497 -5.27 14.82 -11.62
CA LYS A 497 -6.17 13.78 -11.14
C LYS A 497 -7.09 13.34 -12.26
N ILE A 498 -7.26 12.03 -12.42
CA ILE A 498 -8.29 11.40 -13.23
C ILE A 498 -9.49 11.10 -12.33
N VAL A 499 -9.37 10.17 -11.37
CA VAL A 499 -10.45 9.78 -10.46
C VAL A 499 -9.93 9.40 -9.07
N ALA A 500 -10.80 9.49 -8.06
CA ALA A 500 -10.54 9.05 -6.69
C ALA A 500 -9.50 9.88 -5.92
N GLY A 501 -8.31 9.34 -5.63
CA GLY A 501 -7.28 9.98 -4.82
C GLY A 501 -6.63 11.19 -5.51
N TRP A 502 -6.26 12.22 -4.75
CA TRP A 502 -5.47 13.33 -5.27
C TRP A 502 -4.50 13.88 -4.24
N SER A 503 -3.24 13.51 -4.38
CA SER A 503 -2.17 13.77 -3.45
C SER A 503 -0.83 13.85 -4.16
N MET A 504 0.09 14.62 -3.58
CA MET A 504 1.47 14.70 -4.04
C MET A 504 2.45 14.87 -2.89
N MET A 505 3.70 14.49 -3.12
CA MET A 505 4.81 14.72 -2.20
C MET A 505 6.09 15.01 -2.98
N LEU A 506 6.99 15.79 -2.39
CA LEU A 506 8.29 16.08 -2.99
C LEU A 506 9.34 16.32 -1.90
N ARG A 507 10.52 15.69 -2.06
CA ARG A 507 11.69 15.93 -1.22
C ARG A 507 12.95 16.10 -2.07
N ILE A 508 13.97 16.70 -1.47
CA ILE A 508 15.27 16.93 -2.07
C ILE A 508 16.33 16.17 -1.26
N ALA A 509 17.28 15.56 -1.95
CA ALA A 509 18.36 14.79 -1.37
C ALA A 509 19.70 15.13 -2.02
N ASP A 510 20.78 14.81 -1.32
CA ASP A 510 22.13 14.89 -1.88
C ASP A 510 22.40 13.73 -2.85
N GLU A 511 23.59 13.73 -3.46
CA GLU A 511 24.03 12.71 -4.42
C GLU A 511 24.06 11.28 -3.81
N GLU A 512 24.16 11.19 -2.48
CA GLU A 512 24.16 9.95 -1.71
C GLU A 512 22.74 9.50 -1.30
N ASN A 513 21.70 10.21 -1.74
CA ASN A 513 20.27 10.02 -1.43
C ASN A 513 19.85 10.41 -0.01
N ASN A 514 20.75 11.00 0.78
CA ASN A 514 20.38 11.51 2.09
C ASN A 514 19.46 12.71 1.91
N ALA A 515 18.33 12.72 2.61
CA ALA A 515 17.47 13.87 2.63
C ALA A 515 18.24 15.10 3.14
N ILE A 516 18.19 16.17 2.36
CA ILE A 516 18.69 17.49 2.74
C ILE A 516 17.54 18.17 3.48
N LEU A 517 17.74 18.53 4.75
CA LEU A 517 16.66 19.04 5.59
C LEU A 517 15.99 20.26 4.96
N VAL A 518 14.65 20.21 4.90
CA VAL A 518 13.80 21.29 4.40
C VAL A 518 13.17 22.01 5.58
N GLU A 519 13.71 23.18 5.90
CA GLU A 519 13.11 24.07 6.89
C GLU A 519 12.06 24.97 6.23
N SER A 520 10.83 24.85 6.70
CA SER A 520 9.76 25.78 6.39
C SER A 520 9.80 26.90 7.44
N PRO A 521 10.16 28.15 7.08
CA PRO A 521 10.06 29.26 8.03
C PRO A 521 8.62 29.31 8.57
N ASN A 522 8.45 29.49 9.89
CA ASN A 522 7.12 29.80 10.41
C ASN A 522 6.72 31.15 9.79
N MET A 523 5.67 31.16 8.96
CA MET A 523 5.04 32.40 8.47
C MET A 523 4.20 33.05 9.58
N ASP A 524 4.03 32.38 10.72
CA ASP A 524 3.51 32.95 11.97
C ASP A 524 4.59 33.75 12.70
N GLY A 525 4.88 34.94 12.17
CA GLY A 525 5.67 36.00 12.81
C GLY A 525 4.86 37.28 12.88
#